data_AF-S4PNJ3-F1
#
_entry.id   AF-S4PNJ3-F1
#
_cell.length_a   1.000
_cell.length_b   1.000
_cell.length_c   1.000
_cell.angle_alpha   90.00
_cell.angle_beta   90.00
_cell.angle_gamma   90.00
#
_symmetry.space_group_name_H-M   'P 1'
#
loop_
_entity.id
_entity.type
_entity.pdbx_description
1 polymer ?
#
loop_
_entity_poly.entity_id
_entity_poly.type
_entity_poly.pdbx_seq_one_letter_code
_entity_poly.pdbx_strand_id
1 'polypeptide(L)'
;MRLYNIGLKTGPKLVKVFSIGPKPAGALGRTVLDSFGDTAVDFTPTPDSEHLLILSGNGDVYMMQCELDSKSLVKTKLKGPLAMYPPADDNYGSESCAITALGGVDTPTLLVIASASAVLYHCLLLSNATDIDDESHALYVVESVELNIVMGDEQTALQYVCPVHLYPVSRNTYACTHAGGVHTVTLPVLERLSDYAAA
;
A
#
# COMPACT_ATOMS: atom_id res chain seq x y z
N MET A 1 -12.87 -6.38 -2.99
CA MET A 1 -13.13 -5.03 -3.54
C MET A 1 -14.32 -5.04 -4.51
N ARG A 2 -15.10 -3.96 -4.58
CA ARG A 2 -16.27 -3.82 -5.46
C ARG A 2 -16.18 -2.52 -6.27
N LEU A 3 -16.32 -2.61 -7.58
CA LEU A 3 -16.33 -1.45 -8.48
C LEU A 3 -17.77 -1.06 -8.82
N TYR A 4 -18.12 0.21 -8.61
CA TYR A 4 -19.44 0.75 -8.90
C TYR A 4 -19.35 1.86 -9.96
N ASN A 5 -20.26 1.84 -10.93
CA ASN A 5 -20.48 2.96 -11.84
C ASN A 5 -21.49 3.91 -11.19
N ILE A 6 -21.02 5.11 -10.83
CA ILE A 6 -21.82 6.16 -10.17
C ILE A 6 -22.34 7.24 -11.15
N GLY A 7 -21.96 7.19 -12.42
CA GLY A 7 -22.37 8.17 -13.43
C GLY A 7 -23.78 7.96 -13.99
N LEU A 8 -24.50 6.93 -13.53
CA LEU A 8 -25.84 6.60 -14.00
C LEU A 8 -26.89 7.42 -13.25
N LYS A 9 -27.86 7.97 -13.97
CA LYS A 9 -29.02 8.68 -13.38
C LYS A 9 -29.86 7.79 -12.45
N THR A 10 -29.76 6.47 -12.60
CA THR A 10 -30.46 5.47 -11.79
C THR A 10 -29.77 5.15 -10.46
N GLY A 11 -28.65 5.81 -10.17
CA GLY A 11 -27.82 5.56 -8.98
C GLY A 11 -26.66 4.59 -9.22
N PRO A 12 -25.84 4.32 -8.19
CA PRO A 12 -24.65 3.47 -8.28
C PRO A 12 -25.00 2.05 -8.74
N LYS A 13 -24.34 1.58 -9.79
CA LYS A 13 -24.49 0.20 -10.30
C LYS A 13 -23.21 -0.58 -10.09
N LEU A 14 -23.30 -1.75 -9.45
CA LEU A 14 -22.16 -2.66 -9.33
C LEU A 14 -21.72 -3.14 -10.72
N VAL A 15 -20.45 -2.93 -11.04
CA VAL A 15 -19.81 -3.31 -12.31
C VAL A 15 -19.07 -4.63 -12.15
N LYS A 16 -18.22 -4.73 -11.11
CA LYS A 16 -17.32 -5.87 -10.94
C LYS A 16 -17.02 -6.10 -9.46
N VAL A 17 -16.83 -7.37 -9.10
CA VAL A 17 -16.37 -7.79 -7.78
C VAL A 17 -15.02 -8.47 -7.93
N PHE A 18 -14.04 -8.00 -7.18
CA PHE A 18 -12.69 -8.55 -7.14
C PHE A 18 -12.47 -9.21 -5.78
N SER A 19 -12.14 -10.50 -5.80
CA SER A 19 -11.65 -11.22 -4.62
C SER A 19 -10.16 -10.92 -4.47
N ILE A 20 -9.77 -10.38 -3.32
CA ILE A 20 -8.38 -10.04 -3.00
C ILE A 20 -7.96 -10.93 -1.84
N GLY A 21 -6.78 -11.53 -1.96
CA GLY A 21 -6.24 -12.43 -0.95
C GLY A 21 -7.00 -13.76 -0.84
N PRO A 22 -6.56 -14.64 0.07
CA PRO A 22 -7.28 -15.86 0.39
C PRO A 22 -8.66 -15.54 0.96
N LYS A 23 -9.63 -16.44 0.75
CA LYS A 23 -10.94 -16.30 1.41
C LYS A 23 -10.71 -16.41 2.92
N PRO A 24 -11.23 -15.47 3.73
CA PRO A 24 -11.05 -15.54 5.17
C PRO A 24 -11.62 -16.87 5.70
N ALA A 25 -10.75 -17.69 6.27
CA ALA A 25 -11.08 -18.95 6.92
C ALA A 25 -11.04 -18.74 8.44
N GLY A 26 -11.99 -17.97 8.96
CA GLY A 26 -12.13 -17.72 10.39
C GLY A 26 -13.24 -18.56 11.01
N ALA A 27 -12.95 -19.29 12.09
CA ALA A 27 -13.98 -19.84 12.97
C ALA A 27 -14.75 -18.68 13.63
N LEU A 28 -16.09 -18.76 13.61
CA LEU A 28 -16.98 -17.82 14.30
C LEU A 28 -16.52 -17.60 15.75
N GLY A 29 -16.23 -16.35 16.13
CA GLY A 29 -16.12 -15.96 17.55
C GLY A 29 -14.78 -15.39 18.05
N ARG A 30 -13.83 -15.00 17.19
CA ARG A 30 -12.69 -14.18 17.63
C ARG A 30 -12.93 -12.70 17.34
N THR A 31 -12.64 -11.87 18.34
CA THR A 31 -12.75 -10.41 18.30
C THR A 31 -11.81 -9.82 17.25
N VAL A 32 -12.29 -8.81 16.52
CA VAL A 32 -11.66 -8.12 15.38
C VAL A 32 -10.33 -7.40 15.72
N LEU A 33 -9.81 -7.58 16.94
CA LEU A 33 -8.72 -6.77 17.52
C LEU A 33 -7.32 -7.40 17.50
N ASP A 34 -7.16 -8.68 17.13
CA ASP A 34 -5.88 -9.38 17.41
C ASP A 34 -4.85 -9.40 16.26
N SER A 35 -5.16 -8.85 15.08
CA SER A 35 -4.24 -8.64 13.94
C SER A 35 -5.09 -8.42 12.69
N PHE A 36 -4.73 -7.47 11.83
CA PHE A 36 -5.39 -7.34 10.53
C PHE A 36 -5.11 -8.55 9.62
N GLY A 37 -4.05 -9.31 9.90
CA GLY A 37 -3.70 -10.58 9.27
C GLY A 37 -3.73 -10.50 7.74
N ASP A 38 -4.29 -11.50 7.09
CA ASP A 38 -4.37 -11.56 5.62
C ASP A 38 -5.50 -10.69 5.03
N THR A 39 -6.09 -9.80 5.82
CA THR A 39 -7.19 -8.93 5.38
C THR A 39 -6.62 -7.70 4.68
N ALA A 40 -7.20 -7.35 3.52
CA ALA A 40 -6.90 -6.08 2.87
C ALA A 40 -7.30 -4.90 3.76
N VAL A 41 -6.34 -4.02 4.07
CA VAL A 41 -6.52 -2.87 4.98
C VAL A 41 -6.60 -1.54 4.23
N ASP A 42 -5.88 -1.40 3.11
CA ASP A 42 -5.82 -0.16 2.35
C ASP A 42 -5.40 -0.41 0.89
N PHE A 43 -5.59 0.57 0.01
CA PHE A 43 -5.18 0.49 -1.39
C PHE A 43 -4.84 1.88 -1.97
N THR A 44 -3.90 1.90 -2.91
CA THR A 44 -3.48 3.13 -3.61
C THR A 44 -3.28 2.85 -5.10
N PRO A 45 -3.69 3.75 -6.01
CA PRO A 45 -3.25 3.68 -7.40
C PRO A 45 -1.76 4.01 -7.50
N THR A 46 -1.08 3.50 -8.53
CA THR A 46 0.23 4.00 -8.96
C THR A 46 0.08 5.39 -9.58
N PRO A 47 1.13 6.23 -9.61
CA PRO A 47 1.06 7.59 -10.16
C PRO A 47 0.65 7.66 -11.63
N ASP A 48 0.93 6.61 -12.42
CA ASP A 48 0.48 6.45 -13.81
C ASP A 48 -0.99 6.02 -13.94
N SER A 49 -1.65 5.66 -12.83
CA SER A 49 -3.01 5.11 -12.76
C SER A 49 -3.22 3.77 -13.49
N GLU A 50 -2.15 3.10 -13.92
CA GLU A 50 -2.22 1.82 -14.64
C GLU A 50 -2.41 0.64 -13.68
N HIS A 51 -1.99 0.77 -12.43
CA HIS A 51 -2.05 -0.29 -11.43
C HIS A 51 -2.71 0.19 -10.13
N LEU A 52 -3.37 -0.74 -9.46
CA LEU A 52 -3.85 -0.62 -8.09
C LEU A 52 -3.02 -1.52 -7.18
N LEU A 53 -2.45 -0.93 -6.15
CA LEU A 53 -1.73 -1.64 -5.10
C LEU A 53 -2.65 -1.81 -3.90
N ILE A 54 -2.69 -3.00 -3.33
CA ILE A 54 -3.55 -3.34 -2.20
C ILE A 54 -2.68 -3.88 -1.07
N LEU A 55 -2.75 -3.24 0.09
CA LEU A 55 -2.06 -3.64 1.30
C LEU A 55 -2.94 -4.59 2.12
N SER A 56 -2.35 -5.66 2.62
CA SER A 56 -2.93 -6.51 3.65
C SER A 56 -2.30 -6.23 5.01
N GLY A 57 -3.02 -6.55 6.07
CA GLY A 57 -2.58 -6.33 7.45
C GLY A 57 -1.24 -6.97 7.81
N ASN A 58 -0.92 -8.07 7.17
CA ASN A 58 0.31 -8.83 7.33
C ASN A 58 1.52 -8.21 6.59
N GLY A 59 1.33 -7.08 5.89
CA GLY A 59 2.37 -6.46 5.05
C GLY A 59 2.40 -6.96 3.61
N ASP A 60 1.60 -7.97 3.24
CA ASP A 60 1.50 -8.40 1.85
C ASP A 60 0.93 -7.28 0.98
N VAL A 61 1.64 -6.98 -0.11
CA VAL A 61 1.17 -6.08 -1.16
C VAL A 61 0.77 -6.89 -2.37
N TYR A 62 -0.43 -6.64 -2.87
CA TYR A 62 -0.94 -7.20 -4.11
C TYR A 62 -1.05 -6.10 -5.17
N MET A 63 -0.87 -6.47 -6.43
CA MET A 63 -0.98 -5.56 -7.56
C MET A 63 -2.06 -6.02 -8.52
N MET A 64 -2.85 -5.09 -9.04
CA MET A 64 -3.88 -5.37 -10.03
C MET A 64 -3.86 -4.28 -11.10
N GLN A 65 -3.89 -4.67 -12.37
CA GLN A 65 -4.01 -3.70 -13.47
C GLN A 65 -5.37 -2.99 -13.43
N CYS A 66 -5.39 -1.69 -13.66
CA CYS A 66 -6.59 -0.86 -13.66
C CYS A 66 -7.20 -0.75 -15.07
N GLU A 67 -7.84 -1.80 -15.54
CA GLU A 67 -8.68 -1.68 -16.75
C GLU A 67 -10.10 -1.22 -16.39
N LEU A 68 -10.37 0.07 -16.61
CA LEU A 68 -11.68 0.68 -16.40
C LEU A 68 -12.59 0.59 -17.64
N ASP A 69 -12.08 0.21 -18.81
CA ASP A 69 -12.90 0.10 -20.03
C ASP A 69 -13.65 -1.24 -20.10
N SER A 70 -14.97 -1.14 -20.16
CA SER A 70 -15.96 -2.22 -20.19
C SER A 70 -15.84 -3.21 -21.37
N LYS A 71 -15.00 -2.92 -22.37
CA LYS A 71 -14.87 -3.73 -23.60
C LYS A 71 -13.67 -4.68 -23.59
N SER A 72 -12.76 -4.54 -22.63
CA SER A 72 -11.62 -5.44 -22.53
C SER A 72 -12.08 -6.81 -22.02
N LEU A 73 -11.81 -7.84 -22.84
CA LEU A 73 -11.96 -9.25 -22.44
C LEU A 73 -10.81 -9.70 -21.53
N VAL A 74 -9.83 -8.84 -21.25
CA VAL A 74 -8.68 -9.18 -20.42
C VAL A 74 -9.17 -9.32 -18.98
N LYS A 75 -9.04 -10.53 -18.47
CA LYS A 75 -9.36 -10.85 -17.09
C LYS A 75 -8.32 -10.19 -16.21
N THR A 76 -8.66 -9.03 -15.65
CA THR A 76 -7.86 -8.36 -14.62
C THR A 76 -7.39 -9.39 -13.58
N LYS A 77 -6.09 -9.67 -13.56
CA LYS A 77 -5.48 -10.69 -12.70
C LYS A 77 -4.81 -9.98 -11.53
N LEU A 78 -5.16 -10.42 -10.32
CA LEU A 78 -4.43 -10.03 -9.12
C LEU A 78 -3.07 -10.74 -9.13
N LYS A 79 -1.99 -9.97 -9.01
CA LYS A 79 -0.62 -10.44 -8.85
C LYS A 79 -0.18 -10.23 -7.41
N GLY A 80 0.68 -11.10 -6.91
CA GLY A 80 1.24 -11.02 -5.56
C GLY A 80 0.95 -12.25 -4.68
N PRO A 81 1.38 -12.23 -3.41
CA PRO A 81 2.04 -11.09 -2.75
C PRO A 81 3.38 -10.74 -3.40
N LEU A 82 3.66 -9.44 -3.54
CA LEU A 82 4.91 -8.97 -4.12
C LEU A 82 6.07 -9.27 -3.16
N ALA A 83 7.17 -9.79 -3.69
CA ALA A 83 8.37 -10.02 -2.88
C ALA A 83 8.97 -8.68 -2.42
N MET A 84 9.44 -8.62 -1.18
CA MET A 84 10.17 -7.49 -0.61
C MET A 84 11.66 -7.80 -0.50
N TYR A 85 12.50 -6.87 -0.94
CA TYR A 85 13.95 -6.99 -0.95
C TYR A 85 14.64 -5.83 -0.21
N PRO A 86 15.73 -6.11 0.52
CA PRO A 86 16.24 -7.44 0.85
C PRO A 86 15.26 -8.21 1.75
N PRO A 87 15.23 -9.55 1.73
CA PRO A 87 14.40 -10.30 2.67
C PRO A 87 14.83 -10.00 4.10
N ALA A 88 13.89 -9.55 4.91
CA ALA A 88 14.11 -9.22 6.32
C ALA A 88 12.86 -9.62 7.13
N ASP A 89 13.08 -9.95 8.41
CA ASP A 89 12.02 -10.43 9.31
C ASP A 89 10.97 -9.33 9.60
N ASP A 90 11.36 -8.07 9.51
CA ASP A 90 10.52 -6.88 9.74
C ASP A 90 9.76 -6.41 8.49
N ASN A 91 10.10 -6.91 7.29
CA ASN A 91 9.34 -6.62 6.06
C ASN A 91 7.89 -7.12 6.13
N TYR A 92 7.63 -8.18 6.90
CA TYR A 92 6.34 -8.83 7.00
C TYR A 92 5.88 -8.77 8.45
N GLY A 93 4.76 -8.07 8.69
CA GLY A 93 4.25 -7.79 10.04
C GLY A 93 2.85 -8.31 10.24
N SER A 94 2.13 -7.77 11.22
CA SER A 94 0.70 -8.03 11.45
C SER A 94 -0.11 -6.75 11.67
N GLU A 95 0.57 -5.60 11.53
CA GLU A 95 0.10 -4.29 11.93
C GLU A 95 0.22 -3.25 10.81
N SER A 96 0.41 -3.68 9.56
CA SER A 96 0.33 -2.80 8.39
C SER A 96 -1.07 -2.19 8.31
N CYS A 97 -1.16 -0.87 8.12
CA CYS A 97 -2.44 -0.16 8.26
C CYS A 97 -2.75 0.85 7.15
N ALA A 98 -1.74 1.39 6.45
CA ALA A 98 -1.96 2.34 5.36
C ALA A 98 -0.90 2.24 4.27
N ILE A 99 -1.29 2.59 3.04
CA ILE A 99 -0.42 2.60 1.86
C ILE A 99 -0.65 3.85 1.00
N THR A 100 0.41 4.47 0.50
CA THR A 100 0.30 5.50 -0.54
C THR A 100 1.44 5.37 -1.55
N ALA A 101 1.18 5.77 -2.79
CA ALA A 101 2.19 5.86 -3.83
C ALA A 101 2.64 7.31 -4.05
N LEU A 102 3.92 7.48 -4.35
CA LEU A 102 4.58 8.73 -4.69
C LEU A 102 5.38 8.56 -5.99
N GLY A 103 5.79 9.68 -6.58
CA GLY A 103 6.47 9.75 -7.87
C GLY A 103 5.61 10.38 -8.97
N GLY A 104 6.08 10.28 -10.20
CA GLY A 104 5.38 10.63 -11.44
C GLY A 104 5.45 9.50 -12.47
N VAL A 105 4.89 9.76 -13.65
CA VAL A 105 4.90 8.82 -14.80
C VAL A 105 6.32 8.54 -15.32
N ASP A 106 7.23 9.48 -15.05
CA ASP A 106 8.63 9.52 -15.45
C ASP A 106 9.60 8.94 -14.41
N THR A 107 9.10 8.46 -13.28
CA THR A 107 9.93 7.92 -12.19
C THR A 107 9.38 6.59 -11.71
N PRO A 108 10.24 5.68 -11.19
CA PRO A 108 9.74 4.51 -10.47
C PRO A 108 8.76 4.91 -9.37
N THR A 109 7.70 4.13 -9.20
CA THR A 109 6.75 4.37 -8.11
C THR A 109 7.43 4.10 -6.78
N LEU A 110 7.40 5.07 -5.88
CA LEU A 110 7.81 4.86 -4.49
C LEU A 110 6.56 4.65 -3.64
N LEU A 111 6.50 3.49 -3.02
CA LEU A 111 5.43 3.06 -2.14
C LEU A 111 5.80 3.38 -0.70
N VAL A 112 4.86 3.97 0.03
CA VAL A 112 4.95 4.17 1.47
C VAL A 112 3.98 3.21 2.13
N ILE A 113 4.50 2.34 3.01
CA ILE A 113 3.69 1.41 3.82
C ILE A 113 3.85 1.82 5.28
N ALA A 114 2.75 2.09 5.97
CA ALA A 114 2.77 2.44 7.39
C ALA A 114 2.25 1.30 8.26
N SER A 115 2.96 1.01 9.35
CA SER A 115 2.48 0.19 10.44
C SER A 115 1.66 1.01 11.45
N ALA A 116 0.88 0.32 12.27
CA ALA A 116 0.17 0.93 13.39
C ALA A 116 1.09 1.33 14.55
N SER A 117 2.31 0.77 14.61
CA SER A 117 3.43 1.22 15.43
C SER A 117 4.15 2.47 14.88
N ALA A 118 3.64 3.04 13.77
CA ALA A 118 4.19 4.20 13.08
C ALA A 118 5.63 4.06 12.58
N VAL A 119 5.97 2.85 12.16
CA VAL A 119 7.08 2.59 11.25
C VAL A 119 6.59 2.81 9.83
N LEU A 120 7.33 3.59 9.05
CA LEU A 120 7.08 3.88 7.65
C LEU A 120 8.15 3.18 6.82
N TYR A 121 7.75 2.29 5.93
CA TYR A 121 8.63 1.67 4.94
C TYR A 121 8.50 2.40 3.62
N HIS A 122 9.64 2.80 3.04
CA HIS A 122 9.72 3.40 1.72
C HIS A 122 10.29 2.38 0.75
N CYS A 123 9.46 1.92 -0.19
CA CYS A 123 9.80 0.84 -1.11
C CYS A 123 9.72 1.32 -2.56
N LEU A 124 10.73 1.04 -3.37
CA LEU A 124 10.63 1.21 -4.82
C LEU A 124 9.90 0.02 -5.43
N LEU A 125 8.90 0.30 -6.25
CA LEU A 125 8.24 -0.70 -7.08
C LEU A 125 8.96 -0.79 -8.43
N LEU A 126 9.60 -1.93 -8.68
CA LEU A 126 10.38 -2.17 -9.90
C LEU A 126 10.01 -3.53 -10.51
N SER A 127 10.24 -3.68 -11.81
CA SER A 127 10.15 -4.98 -12.49
C SER A 127 11.16 -5.95 -11.88
N ASN A 128 10.70 -7.16 -11.55
CA ASN A 128 11.55 -8.19 -10.95
C ASN A 128 12.23 -9.00 -12.05
N ALA A 129 13.49 -8.70 -12.31
CA ALA A 129 14.30 -9.35 -13.35
C ALA A 129 14.58 -10.85 -13.10
N THR A 130 14.20 -11.40 -11.94
CA THR A 130 14.47 -12.80 -11.60
C THR A 130 13.36 -13.78 -11.98
N ASP A 131 12.17 -13.30 -12.34
CA ASP A 131 11.10 -14.17 -12.84
C ASP A 131 11.16 -14.33 -14.36
N ILE A 132 10.76 -15.52 -14.80
CA ILE A 132 10.65 -15.90 -16.22
C ILE A 132 9.41 -15.24 -16.88
N ASP A 133 8.51 -14.66 -16.06
CA ASP A 133 7.32 -13.93 -16.51
C ASP A 133 7.67 -12.43 -16.56
N ASP A 134 7.81 -11.87 -17.78
CA ASP A 134 8.28 -10.50 -18.09
C ASP A 134 7.51 -9.35 -17.40
N GLU A 135 6.45 -9.65 -16.64
CA GLU A 135 5.61 -8.65 -15.97
C GLU A 135 5.55 -8.80 -14.44
N SER A 136 6.49 -9.50 -13.81
CA SER A 136 6.53 -9.56 -12.35
C SER A 136 7.18 -8.28 -11.79
N HIS A 137 6.65 -7.82 -10.65
CA HIS A 137 7.17 -6.66 -9.93
C HIS A 137 7.56 -7.08 -8.52
N ALA A 138 8.50 -6.36 -7.93
CA ALA A 138 8.91 -6.53 -6.54
C ALA A 138 9.07 -5.16 -5.87
N LEU A 139 9.05 -5.20 -4.54
CA LEU A 139 9.26 -4.05 -3.67
C LEU A 139 10.69 -4.07 -3.16
N TYR A 140 11.41 -2.97 -3.37
CA TYR A 140 12.79 -2.80 -2.90
C TYR A 140 12.78 -1.76 -1.79
N VAL A 141 12.93 -2.21 -0.55
CA VAL A 141 12.95 -1.35 0.63
C VAL A 141 14.19 -0.47 0.57
N VAL A 142 13.98 0.84 0.52
CA VAL A 142 15.03 1.86 0.47
C VAL A 142 15.41 2.26 1.89
N GLU A 143 14.41 2.55 2.72
CA GLU A 143 14.58 2.95 4.11
C GLU A 143 13.33 2.61 4.93
N SER A 144 13.52 2.57 6.25
CA SER A 144 12.45 2.55 7.24
C SER A 144 12.61 3.70 8.22
N VAL A 145 11.51 4.34 8.57
CA VAL A 145 11.47 5.51 9.45
C VAL A 145 10.46 5.27 10.56
N GLU A 146 10.93 5.22 11.80
CA GLU A 146 10.06 5.17 12.98
C GLU A 146 9.71 6.59 13.43
N LEU A 147 8.41 6.90 13.47
CA LEU A 147 7.94 8.19 13.97
C LEU A 147 7.93 8.19 15.50
N ASN A 148 8.47 9.24 16.10
CA ASN A 148 8.36 9.43 17.54
C ASN A 148 6.92 9.85 17.91
N ILE A 149 6.10 8.87 18.29
CA ILE A 149 4.76 9.13 18.81
C ILE A 149 4.84 9.36 20.32
N VAL A 150 4.75 10.62 20.76
CA VAL A 150 4.60 10.93 22.18
C VAL A 150 3.12 10.85 22.56
N MET A 151 2.69 9.72 23.12
CA MET A 151 1.32 9.50 23.60
C MET A 151 1.29 9.40 25.12
N GLY A 152 1.18 10.53 25.82
CA GLY A 152 0.89 10.57 27.26
C GLY A 152 1.75 9.65 28.13
N ASP A 153 1.23 9.22 29.27
CA ASP A 153 1.86 8.25 30.16
C ASP A 153 1.88 6.83 29.55
N GLU A 154 2.97 6.10 29.80
CA GLU A 154 3.29 4.79 29.19
C GLU A 154 2.19 3.74 29.31
N GLN A 155 1.34 3.86 30.34
CA GLN A 155 0.23 2.95 30.61
C GLN A 155 -0.96 3.13 29.67
N THR A 156 -1.11 4.31 29.07
CA THR A 156 -2.09 4.60 28.00
C THR A 156 -1.53 4.40 26.60
N ALA A 157 -0.21 4.59 26.38
CA ALA A 157 0.43 4.42 25.08
C ALA A 157 0.28 2.98 24.53
N LEU A 158 0.35 1.98 25.41
CA LEU A 158 0.21 0.55 25.06
C LEU A 158 -1.22 0.13 24.71
N GLN A 159 -2.23 0.99 24.93
CA GLN A 159 -3.63 0.66 24.68
C GLN A 159 -4.12 1.13 23.30
N TYR A 160 -3.35 1.95 22.59
CA TYR A 160 -3.76 2.51 21.31
C TYR A 160 -2.86 2.03 20.17
N VAL A 161 -3.34 1.02 19.45
CA VAL A 161 -2.99 0.81 18.04
C VAL A 161 -3.57 2.01 17.29
N CYS A 162 -2.80 3.08 17.13
CA CYS A 162 -3.25 4.27 16.42
C CYS A 162 -2.93 4.11 14.94
N PRO A 163 -3.94 3.89 14.07
CA PRO A 163 -3.67 3.77 12.64
C PRO A 163 -3.03 5.07 12.14
N VAL A 164 -1.90 4.93 11.47
CA VAL A 164 -1.30 6.02 10.71
C VAL A 164 -2.11 6.17 9.43
N HIS A 165 -2.52 7.40 9.11
CA HIS A 165 -3.11 7.72 7.82
C HIS A 165 -2.07 8.45 6.96
N LEU A 166 -2.02 8.08 5.68
CA LEU A 166 -1.08 8.64 4.72
C LEU A 166 -1.83 9.51 3.70
N TYR A 167 -1.29 10.69 3.42
CA TYR A 167 -1.84 11.63 2.45
C TYR A 167 -0.74 12.11 1.51
N PRO A 168 -0.75 11.71 0.22
CA PRO A 168 0.19 12.24 -0.75
C PRO A 168 -0.07 13.73 -0.97
N VAL A 169 0.97 14.57 -0.84
CA VAL A 169 0.87 16.04 -0.95
C VAL A 169 1.47 16.53 -2.25
N SER A 170 2.62 15.97 -2.63
CA SER A 170 3.32 16.26 -3.88
C SER A 170 3.98 14.99 -4.42
N ARG A 171 4.74 15.10 -5.52
CA ARG A 171 5.46 13.96 -6.11
C ARG A 171 6.44 13.28 -5.16
N ASN A 172 7.03 14.03 -4.22
CA ASN A 172 8.06 13.52 -3.32
C ASN A 172 7.73 13.70 -1.83
N THR A 173 6.54 14.22 -1.51
CA THR A 173 6.17 14.59 -0.14
C THR A 173 4.79 14.06 0.19
N TYR A 174 4.65 13.52 1.39
CA TYR A 174 3.39 13.10 1.96
C TYR A 174 3.26 13.58 3.41
N ALA A 175 2.03 13.71 3.87
CA ALA A 175 1.72 13.91 5.27
C ALA A 175 1.29 12.57 5.88
N CYS A 176 1.72 12.30 7.10
CA CYS A 176 1.20 11.22 7.91
C CYS A 176 0.54 11.79 9.16
N THR A 177 -0.66 11.30 9.46
CA THR A 177 -1.44 11.75 10.62
C THR A 177 -1.71 10.57 11.53
N HIS A 178 -1.50 10.76 12.83
CA HIS A 178 -1.81 9.81 13.89
C HIS A 178 -2.26 10.59 15.14
N ALA A 179 -2.65 9.89 16.20
CA ALA A 179 -3.18 10.55 17.40
C ALA A 179 -2.19 11.51 18.09
N GLY A 180 -0.88 11.29 17.91
CA GLY A 180 0.18 12.14 18.46
C GLY A 180 0.44 13.40 17.64
N GLY A 181 -0.06 13.52 16.41
CA GLY A 181 0.15 14.69 15.57
C GLY A 181 0.18 14.42 14.07
N VAL A 182 0.77 15.37 13.35
CA VAL A 182 0.95 15.33 11.90
C VAL A 182 2.43 15.54 11.59
N HIS A 183 3.01 14.62 10.82
CA HIS A 183 4.35 14.77 10.29
C HIS A 183 4.27 14.93 8.77
N THR A 184 5.22 15.67 8.21
CA THR A 184 5.42 15.76 6.76
C THR A 184 6.77 15.16 6.45
N VAL A 185 6.77 14.20 5.53
CA VAL A 185 7.98 13.49 5.11
C VAL A 185 8.21 13.78 3.64
N THR A 186 9.40 14.29 3.35
CA THR A 186 9.87 14.54 1.98
C THR A 186 10.98 13.55 1.66
N LEU A 187 10.93 12.97 0.46
CA LEU A 187 11.85 11.96 -0.04
C LEU A 187 12.65 12.50 -1.23
N PRO A 188 13.77 13.20 -0.99
CA PRO A 188 14.59 13.78 -2.06
C PRO A 188 15.14 12.76 -3.06
N VAL A 189 15.18 11.47 -2.67
CA VAL A 189 15.61 10.38 -3.53
C VAL A 189 14.80 10.31 -4.84
N LEU A 190 13.51 10.68 -4.81
CA LEU A 190 12.66 10.66 -6.00
C LEU A 190 13.13 11.62 -7.10
N GLU A 191 13.66 12.80 -6.74
CA GLU A 191 14.22 13.74 -7.72
C GLU A 191 15.50 13.15 -8.34
N ARG A 192 16.35 12.55 -7.52
CA ARG A 192 17.60 11.92 -7.98
C ARG A 192 17.37 10.69 -8.85
N LEU A 193 16.35 9.90 -8.54
CA LEU A 193 15.95 8.75 -9.34
C LEU A 193 15.39 9.18 -10.70
N SER A 194 14.66 10.30 -10.75
CA SER A 194 14.22 10.91 -12.01
C SER A 194 15.40 11.26 -12.90
N ASP A 195 16.41 11.93 -12.34
CA ASP A 195 17.62 12.31 -13.08
C ASP A 195 18.39 11.06 -13.57
N TYR A 196 18.49 10.03 -12.72
CA TYR A 196 19.17 8.78 -13.06
C TYR A 196 18.45 7.99 -14.16
N ALA A 197 17.11 7.90 -14.11
CA ALA A 197 16.33 7.18 -15.11
C ALA A 197 16.37 7.87 -16.50
N ALA A 198 16.66 9.17 -16.54
CA ALA A 198 16.78 9.95 -17.76
C ALA A 198 18.20 9.99 -18.38
N ALA A 199 19.21 9.49 -17.65
CA ALA A 199 20.61 9.49 -18.07
C ALA A 199 20.97 8.31 -18.99
#